data_AF-A0A3B0NB40-F1
#
_entry.id   AF-A0A3B0NB40-F1
#
_cell.length_a   1.000
_cell.length_b   1.000
_cell.length_c   1.000
_cell.angle_alpha   90.00
_cell.angle_beta   90.00
_cell.angle_gamma   90.00
#
_symmetry.space_group_name_H-M   'P 1'
#
loop_
_entity.id
_entity.type
_entity.pdbx_description
1 polymer ?
#
loop_
_entity_poly.entity_id
_entity_poly.type
_entity_poly.pdbx_seq_one_letter_code
_entity_poly.pdbx_strand_id
1 'polypeptide(L)'
;MNSKNTCLCVDKLNQLHNTIHTELVDCKDKVWNFKIASLTKERDSLLLRNEDLRSKLTDLQSKIASDPFMARRYQELCNIKPSENLENTDISQVYKQLYTYQDLNNELKDRLSLEQMNSMSWKHKFYDLENKISSQISELLQLTQSGNCVESTDYAKFKTEHYSKVAKEALELLKQAKNRIEGDRYSNFLHSFVT
;
A
#
# COMPACT_ATOMS: atom_id res chain seq x y z
N MET A 1 -2.24 43.77 -30.02
CA MET A 1 -2.75 42.52 -29.43
C MET A 1 -1.53 41.72 -28.98
N ASN A 2 -1.16 41.78 -27.70
CA ASN A 2 0.05 41.13 -27.19
C ASN A 2 -0.28 39.68 -26.78
N SER A 3 0.00 38.72 -27.67
CA SER A 3 0.09 37.32 -27.26
C SER A 3 1.33 37.20 -26.37
N LYS A 4 1.12 37.06 -25.06
CA LYS A 4 2.17 36.62 -24.14
C LYS A 4 2.59 35.22 -24.60
N ASN A 5 3.66 35.12 -25.37
CA ASN A 5 4.29 33.83 -25.69
C ASN A 5 4.79 33.25 -24.36
N THR A 6 4.02 32.33 -23.78
CA THR A 6 4.45 31.57 -22.61
C THR A 6 5.71 30.80 -22.98
N CYS A 7 6.67 30.81 -22.07
CA CYS A 7 7.92 30.07 -22.22
C CYS A 7 7.61 28.57 -22.32
N LEU A 8 8.18 27.88 -23.33
CA LEU A 8 8.01 26.43 -23.52
C LEU A 8 8.40 25.62 -22.27
N CYS A 9 9.36 26.12 -21.48
CA CYS A 9 9.71 25.51 -20.20
C CYS A 9 8.59 25.62 -19.15
N VAL A 10 7.85 26.74 -19.11
CA VAL A 10 6.69 26.92 -18.23
C VAL A 10 5.55 25.99 -18.64
N ASP A 11 5.30 25.85 -19.95
CA ASP A 11 4.28 24.92 -20.45
C ASP A 11 4.63 23.47 -20.14
N LYS A 12 5.92 23.09 -20.26
CA LYS A 12 6.38 21.75 -19.88
C LYS A 12 6.34 21.50 -18.37
N LEU A 13 6.67 22.50 -17.56
CA LEU A 13 6.54 22.43 -16.10
C LEU A 13 5.08 22.25 -15.69
N ASN A 14 4.15 22.94 -16.35
CA ASN A 14 2.71 22.77 -16.13
C ASN A 14 2.23 21.37 -16.55
N GLN A 15 2.74 20.80 -17.65
CA GLN A 15 2.46 19.41 -18.04
C GLN A 15 2.96 18.41 -17.00
N LEU A 16 4.16 18.62 -16.47
CA LEU A 16 4.74 17.80 -15.39
C LEU A 16 3.91 17.90 -14.11
N HIS A 17 3.56 19.13 -13.72
CA HIS A 17 2.68 19.38 -12.58
C HIS A 17 1.34 18.66 -12.75
N ASN A 18 0.70 18.74 -13.92
CA ASN A 18 -0.57 18.06 -14.16
C ASN A 18 -0.44 16.53 -14.18
N THR A 19 0.67 16.00 -14.71
CA THR A 19 0.94 14.54 -14.68
C THR A 19 1.09 14.05 -13.24
N ILE A 20 1.81 14.79 -12.39
CA ILE A 20 1.99 14.46 -10.97
C ILE A 20 0.69 14.69 -10.17
N HIS A 21 0.04 15.84 -10.36
CA HIS A 21 -1.10 16.22 -9.54
C HIS A 21 -2.36 15.46 -9.89
N THR A 22 -2.59 15.17 -11.17
CA THR A 22 -3.81 14.51 -11.62
C THR A 22 -3.59 13.01 -11.78
N GLU A 23 -2.61 12.58 -12.57
CA GLU A 23 -2.48 11.15 -12.91
C GLU A 23 -1.93 10.29 -11.77
N LEU A 24 -0.94 10.79 -11.02
CA LEU A 24 -0.40 10.05 -9.87
C LEU A 24 -1.38 10.00 -8.70
N VAL A 25 -2.07 11.12 -8.41
CA VAL A 25 -3.10 11.17 -7.35
C VAL A 25 -4.27 10.28 -7.71
N ASP A 26 -4.78 10.37 -8.95
CA ASP A 26 -5.84 9.48 -9.43
C ASP A 26 -5.44 8.01 -9.36
N CYS A 27 -4.19 7.68 -9.72
CA CYS A 27 -3.69 6.32 -9.65
C CYS A 27 -3.67 5.83 -8.19
N LYS A 28 -3.16 6.64 -7.27
CA LYS A 28 -3.14 6.34 -5.83
C LYS A 28 -4.56 6.14 -5.29
N ASP A 29 -5.48 7.04 -5.59
CA ASP A 29 -6.86 6.97 -5.09
C ASP A 29 -7.61 5.78 -5.68
N LYS A 30 -7.40 5.46 -6.97
CA LYS A 30 -7.95 4.24 -7.59
C LYS A 30 -7.43 2.97 -6.92
N VAL A 31 -6.15 2.93 -6.55
CA VAL A 31 -5.54 1.79 -5.83
C VAL A 31 -6.19 1.62 -4.46
N TRP A 32 -6.27 2.69 -3.67
CA TRP A 32 -6.88 2.64 -2.34
C TRP A 32 -8.36 2.31 -2.39
N ASN A 33 -9.12 2.97 -3.28
CA ASN A 33 -10.54 2.70 -3.46
C ASN A 33 -10.80 1.26 -3.91
N PHE A 34 -9.97 0.72 -4.81
CA PHE A 34 -10.05 -0.68 -5.20
C PHE A 34 -9.81 -1.61 -4.00
N LYS A 35 -8.76 -1.35 -3.20
CA LYS A 35 -8.46 -2.19 -2.03
C LYS A 35 -9.59 -2.12 -0.99
N ILE A 36 -10.12 -0.93 -0.73
CA ILE A 36 -11.26 -0.73 0.17
C ILE A 36 -12.48 -1.50 -0.35
N ALA A 37 -12.81 -1.39 -1.64
CA ALA A 37 -13.94 -2.09 -2.24
C ALA A 37 -13.78 -3.61 -2.17
N SER A 38 -12.57 -4.13 -2.43
CA SER A 38 -12.25 -5.55 -2.33
C SER A 38 -12.45 -6.07 -0.90
N LEU A 39 -11.86 -5.39 0.10
CA LEU A 39 -12.00 -5.74 1.51
C LEU A 39 -13.46 -5.63 2.00
N THR A 40 -14.19 -4.62 1.54
CA THR A 40 -15.61 -4.43 1.84
C THR A 40 -16.42 -5.62 1.33
N LYS A 41 -16.20 -6.03 0.07
CA LYS A 41 -16.86 -7.19 -0.52
C LYS A 41 -16.54 -8.49 0.22
N GLU A 42 -15.30 -8.68 0.64
CA GLU A 42 -14.89 -9.85 1.39
C GLU A 42 -15.56 -9.89 2.78
N ARG A 43 -15.55 -8.76 3.50
CA ARG A 43 -16.24 -8.60 4.77
C ARG A 43 -17.73 -8.95 4.63
N ASP A 44 -18.40 -8.43 3.61
CA ASP A 44 -19.83 -8.66 3.41
C ASP A 44 -20.13 -10.14 3.12
N SER A 45 -19.28 -10.79 2.31
CA SER A 45 -19.34 -12.24 2.07
C SER A 45 -19.17 -13.06 3.36
N LEU A 46 -18.21 -12.68 4.20
CA LEU A 46 -17.97 -13.35 5.49
C LEU A 46 -19.12 -13.13 6.48
N LEU A 47 -19.71 -11.94 6.50
CA LEU A 47 -20.89 -11.65 7.34
C LEU A 47 -22.08 -12.51 6.92
N LEU A 48 -22.38 -12.59 5.61
CA LEU A 48 -23.45 -13.45 5.09
C LEU A 48 -23.22 -14.94 5.44
N ARG A 49 -21.98 -15.42 5.28
CA ARG A 49 -21.63 -16.79 5.67
C ARG A 49 -21.77 -17.02 7.18
N ASN A 50 -21.43 -16.02 8.00
CA ASN A 50 -21.58 -16.11 9.45
C ASN A 50 -23.07 -16.16 9.86
N GLU A 51 -23.91 -15.35 9.23
CA GLU A 51 -25.36 -15.36 9.44
C GLU A 51 -25.99 -16.70 9.05
N ASP A 52 -25.63 -17.26 7.90
CA ASP A 52 -26.07 -18.59 7.47
C ASP A 52 -25.65 -19.69 8.47
N LEU A 53 -24.40 -19.66 8.94
CA LEU A 53 -23.91 -20.60 9.95
C LEU A 53 -24.63 -20.43 11.29
N ARG A 54 -24.92 -19.20 11.72
CA ARG A 54 -25.71 -18.93 12.92
C ARG A 54 -27.13 -19.46 12.79
N SER A 55 -27.79 -19.26 11.65
CA SER A 55 -29.12 -19.81 11.38
C SER A 55 -29.11 -21.34 11.45
N LYS A 56 -28.16 -21.99 10.77
CA LYS A 56 -27.99 -23.45 10.81
C LYS A 56 -27.73 -23.96 12.22
N LEU A 57 -26.96 -23.23 13.01
CA LEU A 57 -26.68 -23.58 14.41
C LEU A 57 -27.97 -23.51 15.24
N THR A 58 -28.75 -22.44 15.13
CA THR A 58 -30.05 -22.31 15.81
C THR A 58 -31.02 -23.41 15.41
N ASP A 59 -31.08 -23.77 14.12
CA ASP A 59 -31.92 -24.88 13.63
C ASP A 59 -31.49 -26.24 14.18
N LEU A 60 -30.18 -26.48 14.31
CA LEU A 60 -29.68 -27.71 14.93
C LEU A 60 -29.98 -27.73 16.43
N GLN A 61 -29.80 -26.60 17.12
CA GLN A 61 -30.12 -26.47 18.54
C GLN A 61 -31.61 -26.70 18.80
N SER A 62 -32.51 -26.18 17.95
CA SER A 62 -33.95 -26.41 18.09
C SER A 62 -34.34 -27.86 17.88
N LYS A 63 -33.76 -28.53 16.86
CA LYS A 63 -33.93 -29.97 16.63
C LYS A 63 -33.45 -30.81 17.81
N ILE A 64 -32.28 -30.49 18.36
CA ILE A 64 -31.75 -31.16 19.55
C ILE A 64 -32.68 -30.94 20.75
N ALA A 65 -33.14 -29.71 20.99
CA ALA A 65 -34.03 -29.40 22.10
C ALA A 65 -35.41 -30.07 21.99
N SER A 66 -35.89 -30.30 20.76
CA SER A 66 -37.19 -30.95 20.50
C SER A 66 -37.18 -32.47 20.74
N ASP A 67 -36.00 -33.10 20.79
CA ASP A 67 -35.83 -34.52 21.07
C ASP A 67 -35.26 -34.70 22.49
N PRO A 68 -36.05 -35.22 23.46
CA PRO A 68 -35.60 -35.38 24.85
C PRO A 68 -34.36 -36.27 25.02
N PHE A 69 -34.17 -37.27 24.16
CA PHE A 69 -33.00 -38.15 24.20
C PHE A 69 -31.76 -37.41 23.68
N MET A 70 -31.90 -36.69 22.57
CA MET A 70 -30.81 -35.90 22.00
C MET A 70 -30.43 -34.69 22.85
N ALA A 71 -31.41 -34.01 23.45
CA ALA A 71 -31.18 -32.91 24.40
C ALA A 71 -30.37 -33.38 25.61
N ARG A 72 -30.73 -34.54 26.20
CA ARG A 72 -30.01 -35.14 27.33
C ARG A 72 -28.58 -35.49 26.95
N ARG A 73 -28.40 -36.16 25.80
CA ARG A 73 -27.08 -36.55 25.29
C ARG A 73 -26.20 -35.35 24.93
N TYR A 74 -26.78 -34.29 24.38
CA TYR A 74 -26.07 -33.04 24.09
C TYR A 74 -25.62 -32.35 25.38
N GLN A 75 -26.48 -32.30 26.40
CA GLN A 75 -26.16 -31.73 27.70
C GLN A 75 -25.05 -32.54 28.43
N GLU A 76 -25.07 -33.86 28.32
CA GLU A 76 -23.99 -34.73 28.78
C GLU A 76 -22.66 -34.40 28.06
N LEU A 77 -22.67 -34.26 26.73
CA LEU A 77 -21.47 -33.91 25.94
C LEU A 77 -20.93 -32.51 26.24
N CYS A 78 -21.80 -31.52 26.48
CA CYS A 78 -21.38 -30.16 26.84
C CYS A 78 -20.81 -30.05 28.26
N ASN A 79 -21.21 -30.95 29.17
CA ASN A 79 -20.74 -30.97 30.56
C ASN A 79 -19.45 -31.78 30.76
N ILE A 80 -18.99 -32.52 29.74
CA ILE A 80 -17.66 -33.12 29.74
C ILE A 80 -16.64 -32.00 29.59
N LYS A 81 -15.98 -31.62 30.69
CA LYS A 81 -14.72 -30.87 30.60
C LYS A 81 -13.76 -31.69 29.73
N PRO A 82 -12.99 -31.07 28.81
CA PRO A 82 -11.98 -31.80 28.07
C PRO A 82 -11.07 -32.48 29.10
N SER A 83 -11.17 -33.80 29.20
CA SER A 83 -10.26 -34.57 30.03
C SER A 83 -8.86 -34.30 29.50
N GLU A 84 -7.97 -33.81 30.35
CA GLU A 84 -6.57 -33.49 30.01
C GLU A 84 -5.76 -34.73 29.56
N ASN A 85 -6.38 -35.92 29.49
CA ASN A 85 -5.75 -37.19 29.11
C ASN A 85 -6.51 -37.92 28.00
N LEU A 86 -6.64 -37.32 26.81
CA LEU A 86 -7.09 -38.02 25.59
C LEU A 86 -5.99 -37.94 24.52
N GLU A 87 -4.92 -38.73 24.71
CA GLU A 87 -3.95 -39.10 23.66
C GLU A 87 -4.55 -40.04 22.59
N ASN A 88 -5.87 -40.11 22.46
CA ASN A 88 -6.52 -40.73 21.31
C ASN A 88 -7.17 -39.62 20.48
N THR A 89 -6.34 -38.94 19.69
CA THR A 89 -6.83 -38.16 18.57
C THR A 89 -7.52 -39.14 17.62
N ASP A 90 -8.85 -39.19 17.68
CA ASP A 90 -9.66 -40.02 16.80
C ASP A 90 -9.22 -39.75 15.36
N ILE A 91 -8.73 -40.78 14.66
CA ILE A 91 -8.19 -40.68 13.30
C ILE A 91 -9.20 -39.98 12.38
N SER A 92 -10.51 -40.18 12.62
CA SER A 92 -11.59 -39.49 11.91
C SER A 92 -11.56 -37.97 12.10
N GLN A 93 -11.24 -37.50 13.30
CA GLN A 93 -11.11 -36.08 13.64
C GLN A 93 -9.88 -35.45 12.96
N VAL A 94 -8.76 -36.19 12.89
CA VAL A 94 -7.55 -35.77 12.17
C VAL A 94 -7.85 -35.64 10.67
N TYR A 95 -8.54 -36.61 10.06
CA TYR A 95 -8.92 -36.51 8.64
C TYR A 95 -9.85 -35.32 8.37
N LYS A 96 -10.85 -35.06 9.23
CA LYS A 96 -11.72 -33.89 9.10
C LYS A 96 -10.94 -32.57 9.19
N GLN A 97 -9.99 -32.48 10.12
CA GLN A 97 -9.11 -31.32 10.23
C GLN A 97 -8.23 -31.17 8.98
N LEU A 98 -7.68 -32.26 8.45
CA LEU A 98 -6.86 -32.26 7.24
C LEU A 98 -7.62 -31.70 6.04
N TYR A 99 -8.87 -32.15 5.82
CA TYR A 99 -9.72 -31.59 4.76
C TYR A 99 -10.03 -30.11 4.96
N THR A 100 -10.32 -29.71 6.20
CA THR A 100 -10.56 -28.30 6.54
C THR A 100 -9.34 -27.43 6.24
N TYR A 101 -8.14 -27.89 6.60
CA TYR A 101 -6.89 -27.20 6.28
C TYR A 101 -6.58 -27.20 4.79
N GLN A 102 -6.92 -28.28 4.07
CA GLN A 102 -6.76 -28.36 2.62
C GLN A 102 -7.65 -27.34 1.91
N ASP A 103 -8.92 -27.22 2.31
CA ASP A 103 -9.85 -26.23 1.76
C ASP A 103 -9.37 -24.80 2.05
N LEU A 104 -8.95 -24.52 3.28
CA LEU A 104 -8.38 -23.23 3.66
C LEU A 104 -7.12 -22.91 2.86
N ASN A 105 -6.26 -23.90 2.63
CA ASN A 105 -5.03 -23.72 1.86
C ASN A 105 -5.32 -23.41 0.39
N ASN A 106 -6.34 -24.05 -0.20
CA ASN A 106 -6.78 -23.73 -1.55
C ASN A 106 -7.34 -22.29 -1.63
N GLU A 107 -8.18 -21.89 -0.66
CA GLU A 107 -8.70 -20.53 -0.59
C GLU A 107 -7.58 -19.49 -0.45
N LEU A 108 -6.57 -19.76 0.37
CA LEU A 108 -5.40 -18.88 0.55
C LEU A 108 -4.55 -18.79 -0.73
N LYS A 109 -4.40 -19.88 -1.49
CA LYS A 109 -3.69 -19.86 -2.78
C LYS A 109 -4.42 -19.00 -3.80
N ASP A 110 -5.74 -19.11 -3.89
CA ASP A 110 -6.55 -18.30 -4.81
C ASP A 110 -6.47 -16.81 -4.45
N ARG A 111 -6.57 -16.49 -3.15
CA ARG A 111 -6.38 -15.12 -2.64
C ARG A 111 -5.00 -14.57 -2.97
N LEU A 112 -3.95 -15.37 -2.76
CA LEU A 112 -2.58 -14.96 -3.06
C LEU A 112 -2.40 -14.70 -4.56
N SER A 113 -2.94 -15.55 -5.42
CA SER A 113 -2.88 -15.38 -6.87
C SER A 113 -3.56 -14.08 -7.33
N LEU A 114 -4.74 -13.78 -6.79
CA LEU A 114 -5.46 -12.54 -7.08
C LEU A 114 -4.68 -11.30 -6.62
N GLU A 115 -4.12 -11.32 -5.41
CA GLU A 115 -3.31 -10.22 -4.89
C GLU A 115 -2.01 -10.04 -5.69
N GLN A 116 -1.38 -11.12 -6.14
CA GLN A 116 -0.22 -11.04 -7.04
C GLN A 116 -0.57 -10.39 -8.38
N MET A 117 -1.69 -10.76 -9.00
CA MET A 117 -2.17 -10.11 -10.23
C MET A 117 -2.42 -8.61 -10.03
N ASN A 118 -3.08 -8.23 -8.94
CA ASN A 118 -3.36 -6.83 -8.62
C ASN A 118 -2.06 -6.04 -8.38
N SER A 119 -1.15 -6.61 -7.60
CA SER A 119 0.16 -6.02 -7.33
C SER A 119 0.98 -5.81 -8.60
N MET A 120 1.00 -6.80 -9.49
CA MET A 120 1.66 -6.67 -10.79
C MET A 120 0.99 -5.60 -11.65
N SER A 121 -0.34 -5.52 -11.70
CA SER A 121 -1.04 -4.44 -12.43
C SER A 121 -0.64 -3.05 -11.93
N TRP A 122 -0.55 -2.87 -10.60
CA TRP A 122 -0.13 -1.60 -10.01
C TRP A 122 1.34 -1.29 -10.28
N LYS A 123 2.21 -2.29 -10.18
CA LYS A 123 3.63 -2.15 -10.52
C LYS A 123 3.81 -1.63 -11.95
N HIS A 124 3.09 -2.18 -12.93
CA HIS A 124 3.15 -1.68 -14.31
C HIS A 124 2.66 -0.24 -14.42
N LYS A 125 1.54 0.11 -13.80
CA LYS A 125 1.00 1.49 -13.82
C LYS A 125 1.97 2.50 -13.21
N PHE A 126 2.62 2.16 -12.09
CA PHE A 126 3.63 3.02 -11.47
C PHE A 126 4.86 3.17 -12.36
N TYR A 127 5.32 2.07 -12.97
CA TYR A 127 6.45 2.09 -13.90
C TYR A 127 6.15 2.98 -15.13
N ASP A 128 4.94 2.91 -15.69
CA ASP A 128 4.53 3.75 -16.81
C ASP A 128 4.51 5.24 -16.43
N LEU A 129 3.99 5.58 -15.23
CA LEU A 129 4.01 6.95 -14.72
C LEU A 129 5.44 7.45 -14.48
N GLU A 130 6.31 6.61 -13.92
CA GLU A 130 7.72 6.92 -13.67
C GLU A 130 8.45 7.23 -14.99
N ASN A 131 8.24 6.40 -16.02
CA ASN A 131 8.81 6.62 -17.35
C ASN A 131 8.29 7.91 -17.99
N LYS A 132 6.99 8.19 -17.85
CA LYS A 132 6.37 9.42 -18.38
C LYS A 132 6.92 10.67 -17.69
N ILE A 133 7.03 10.66 -16.37
CA ILE A 133 7.64 11.74 -15.59
C ILE A 133 9.11 11.93 -16.00
N SER A 134 9.86 10.83 -16.12
CA SER A 134 11.28 10.86 -16.53
C SER A 134 11.48 11.44 -17.94
N SER A 135 10.61 11.10 -18.88
CA SER A 135 10.60 11.70 -20.23
C SER A 135 10.33 13.21 -20.17
N GLN A 136 9.29 13.61 -19.44
CA GLN A 136 8.93 15.03 -19.31
C GLN A 136 10.03 15.86 -18.63
N ILE A 137 10.72 15.30 -17.63
CA ILE A 137 11.89 15.93 -16.99
C ILE A 137 13.05 16.06 -18.00
N SER A 138 13.31 15.02 -18.78
CA SER A 138 14.37 15.05 -19.80
C SER A 138 14.10 16.10 -20.89
N GLU A 139 12.85 16.20 -21.36
CA GLU A 139 12.40 17.22 -22.30
C GLU A 139 12.52 18.63 -21.70
N LEU A 140 12.12 18.82 -20.44
CA LEU A 140 12.29 20.09 -19.74
C LEU A 140 13.77 20.48 -19.65
N LEU A 141 14.64 19.51 -19.34
CA LEU A 141 16.08 19.73 -19.24
C LEU A 141 16.66 20.17 -20.60
N GLN A 142 16.28 19.53 -21.70
CA GLN A 142 16.66 19.96 -23.06
C GLN A 142 16.17 21.38 -23.39
N LEU A 143 14.92 21.71 -23.05
CA LEU A 143 14.37 23.05 -23.26
C LEU A 143 15.16 24.11 -22.47
N THR A 144 15.56 23.81 -21.23
CA THR A 144 16.34 24.74 -20.38
C THR A 144 17.82 24.88 -20.80
N GLN A 145 18.42 23.87 -21.44
CA GLN A 145 19.81 23.92 -21.92
C GLN A 145 20.03 24.96 -23.02
N SER A 146 18.98 25.29 -23.78
CA SER A 146 19.06 26.24 -24.90
C SER A 146 19.14 27.71 -24.48
N GLY A 147 19.06 28.04 -23.18
CA GLY A 147 19.09 29.42 -22.66
C GLY A 147 17.88 30.29 -23.02
N ASN A 148 17.04 29.87 -23.97
CA ASN A 148 15.91 30.64 -24.50
C ASN A 148 14.71 30.74 -23.55
N CYS A 149 14.69 29.96 -22.46
CA CYS A 149 13.57 29.93 -21.52
C CYS A 149 13.70 30.93 -20.36
N VAL A 150 14.91 31.40 -20.11
CA VAL A 150 15.16 32.45 -19.15
C VAL A 150 15.54 33.64 -20.01
N GLU A 151 14.54 34.44 -20.43
CA GLU A 151 14.84 35.86 -20.54
C GLU A 151 15.58 36.18 -19.25
N SER A 152 16.77 36.75 -19.36
CA SER A 152 17.51 37.33 -18.25
C SER A 152 16.67 38.49 -17.69
N THR A 153 15.51 38.17 -17.16
CA THR A 153 14.72 38.98 -16.26
C THR A 153 15.67 39.20 -15.13
N ASP A 154 16.21 40.42 -15.08
CA ASP A 154 17.17 40.90 -14.10
C ASP A 154 16.95 40.21 -12.75
N TYR A 155 17.59 39.06 -12.54
CA TYR A 155 17.54 38.38 -11.26
C TYR A 155 18.20 39.28 -10.20
N ALA A 156 19.05 40.21 -10.67
CA ALA A 156 19.57 41.35 -9.95
C ALA A 156 18.50 42.33 -9.42
N LYS A 157 17.38 42.55 -10.11
CA LYS A 157 16.30 43.46 -9.66
C LYS A 157 15.45 42.87 -8.53
N PHE A 158 15.35 41.54 -8.43
CA PHE A 158 14.60 40.84 -7.39
C PHE A 158 15.48 40.32 -6.24
N LYS A 159 16.81 40.45 -6.36
CA LYS A 159 17.79 40.11 -5.32
C LYS A 159 17.78 41.19 -4.24
N THR A 160 16.80 41.17 -3.35
CA THR A 160 16.91 41.94 -2.10
C THR A 160 18.02 41.32 -1.25
N GLU A 161 18.70 42.16 -0.47
CA GLU A 161 19.78 41.73 0.44
C GLU A 161 19.34 40.58 1.36
N HIS A 162 18.05 40.57 1.73
CA HIS A 162 17.39 39.51 2.48
C HIS A 162 17.43 38.15 1.77
N TYR A 163 17.00 38.06 0.50
CA TYR A 163 17.05 36.79 -0.25
C TYR A 163 18.48 36.30 -0.45
N SER A 164 19.44 37.21 -0.67
CA SER A 164 20.84 36.82 -0.78
C SER A 164 21.42 36.31 0.54
N LYS A 165 20.92 36.79 1.68
CA LYS A 165 21.32 36.32 3.01
C LYS A 165 20.71 34.96 3.32
N VAL A 166 19.41 34.79 3.08
CA VAL A 166 18.70 33.51 3.26
C VAL A 166 19.29 32.42 2.37
N ALA A 167 19.64 32.72 1.12
CA ALA A 167 20.27 31.75 0.22
C ALA A 167 21.67 31.33 0.70
N LYS A 168 22.46 32.25 1.26
CA LYS A 168 23.76 31.94 1.87
C LYS A 168 23.61 31.08 3.12
N GLU A 169 22.65 31.40 3.98
CA GLU A 169 22.35 30.63 5.20
C GLU A 169 21.85 29.22 4.85
N ALA A 170 20.94 29.09 3.87
CA ALA A 170 20.46 27.79 3.40
C ALA A 170 21.59 26.93 2.79
N LEU A 171 22.49 27.53 2.01
CA LEU A 171 23.66 26.83 1.47
C LEU A 171 24.58 26.33 2.61
N GLU A 172 24.77 27.13 3.64
CA GLU A 172 25.62 26.75 4.78
C GLU A 172 25.00 25.62 5.59
N LEU A 173 23.68 25.63 5.78
CA LEU A 173 22.94 24.53 6.40
C LEU A 173 23.04 23.24 5.56
N LEU A 174 22.97 23.34 4.23
CA LEU A 174 23.14 22.18 3.35
C LEU A 174 24.55 21.60 3.41
N LYS A 175 25.59 22.44 3.51
CA LYS A 175 26.97 21.97 3.73
C LYS A 175 27.12 21.28 5.08
N GLN A 176 26.53 21.84 6.15
CA GLN A 176 26.55 21.22 7.47
C GLN A 176 25.82 19.87 7.46
N ALA A 177 24.67 19.78 6.80
CA ALA A 177 23.93 18.52 6.64
C ALA A 177 24.75 17.48 5.86
N LYS A 178 25.41 17.89 4.77
CA LYS A 178 26.32 17.01 4.02
C LYS A 178 27.46 16.48 4.90
N ASN A 179 28.12 17.36 5.67
CA ASN A 179 29.21 16.95 6.55
C ASN A 179 28.75 16.00 7.66
N ARG A 180 27.52 16.15 8.18
CA ARG A 180 26.93 15.19 9.13
C ARG A 180 26.69 13.83 8.48
N ILE A 181 26.09 13.80 7.28
CA ILE A 181 25.85 12.56 6.54
C ILE A 181 27.17 11.84 6.21
N GLU A 182 28.20 12.58 5.83
CA GLU A 182 29.53 12.01 5.57
C GLU A 182 30.18 11.51 6.88
N GLY A 183 30.09 12.26 7.97
CA GLY A 183 30.56 11.83 9.29
C GLY A 183 29.87 10.56 9.79
N ASP A 184 28.55 10.47 9.63
CA ASP A 184 27.76 9.28 10.00
C ASP A 184 28.12 8.08 9.12
N ARG A 185 28.44 8.28 7.83
CA ARG A 185 28.96 7.20 6.98
C ARG A 185 30.30 6.67 7.47
N TYR A 186 31.23 7.55 7.84
CA TYR A 186 32.53 7.13 8.37
C TYR A 186 32.43 6.45 9.73
N SER A 187 31.53 6.91 10.61
CA SER A 187 31.27 6.29 11.92
C SER A 187 30.63 4.89 11.79
N ASN A 188 29.64 4.73 10.90
CA ASN A 188 29.03 3.43 10.62
C ASN A 188 30.01 2.45 9.96
N PHE A 189 30.94 2.95 9.14
CA PHE A 189 31.99 2.12 8.56
C PHE A 189 32.96 1.59 9.62
N LEU A 190 33.40 2.44 10.57
CA LEU A 190 34.26 2.00 11.68
C LEU A 190 33.56 1.02 12.63
N HIS A 191 32.26 1.16 12.86
CA HIS A 191 31.50 0.21 13.67
C HIS A 191 31.35 -1.17 13.00
N SER A 192 31.35 -1.22 11.66
CA SER A 192 31.28 -2.49 10.90
C SER A 192 32.60 -3.28 10.84
N PHE A 193 33.72 -2.69 11.27
CA PHE A 193 35.04 -3.34 11.32
C PHE A 193 35.45 -3.80 12.74
N VAL A 194 34.64 -3.51 13.76
CA VAL A 194 34.92 -3.84 15.18
C VAL A 194 33.98 -4.91 15.75
N THR A 195 33.06 -5.43 14.93
CA THR A 195 32.28 -6.67 15.18
C THR A 195 32.62 -7.70 14.12
#